data_AF-A0AAV3XDR7-F1
#
_entry.id   AF-A0AAV3XDR7-F1
#
_cell.length_a   1.000
_cell.length_b   1.000
_cell.length_c   1.000
_cell.angle_alpha   90.00
_cell.angle_beta   90.00
_cell.angle_gamma   90.00
#
_symmetry.space_group_name_H-M   'P 1'
#
loop_
_entity.id
_entity.type
_entity.pdbx_description
1 polymer ?
#
loop_
_entity_poly.entity_id
_entity_poly.type
_entity_poly.pdbx_seq_one_letter_code
_entity_poly.pdbx_strand_id
1 'polypeptide(L)'
;MVWKKLFRGWGKFRHPKKSGRWIANKYWRLQKDKGWTFGNGDLVLPKHSNTKINRHTKVKGESSPYDGRWTYWSKRKGSYPGVSKRVTITINRQKGKCAECGLTFLPDDIVEIHHRNGNPKDNRLENLTAVHLHCHDLIHGGYGHLTTELSIHDQDQLGEKPCD
;
A
#
# COMPACT_ATOMS: atom_id res chain seq x y z
N MET A 1 -27.77 19.30 -1.13
CA MET A 1 -27.62 18.81 -2.53
C MET A 1 -26.71 19.76 -3.32
N VAL A 2 -25.65 19.23 -3.93
CA VAL A 2 -24.63 19.98 -4.71
C VAL A 2 -25.25 20.85 -5.82
N TRP A 3 -26.31 20.35 -6.47
CA TRP A 3 -27.07 21.08 -7.49
C TRP A 3 -27.51 22.48 -7.06
N LYS A 4 -28.07 22.65 -5.84
CA LYS A 4 -28.59 23.97 -5.39
C LYS A 4 -27.46 25.00 -5.30
N LYS A 5 -26.30 24.61 -4.78
CA LYS A 5 -25.12 25.48 -4.66
C LYS A 5 -24.55 25.84 -6.04
N LEU A 6 -24.42 24.87 -6.93
CA LEU A 6 -23.89 25.10 -8.28
C LEU A 6 -24.87 25.86 -9.18
N PHE A 7 -26.16 25.53 -9.15
CA PHE A 7 -27.16 26.15 -10.03
C PHE A 7 -27.67 27.48 -9.50
N ARG A 8 -28.23 27.50 -8.28
CA ARG A 8 -28.86 28.70 -7.72
C ARG A 8 -27.84 29.71 -7.17
N GLY A 9 -26.70 29.23 -6.68
CA GLY A 9 -25.60 30.08 -6.26
C GLY A 9 -24.70 30.45 -7.44
N TRP A 10 -23.75 29.57 -7.76
CA TRP A 10 -22.69 29.87 -8.73
C TRP A 10 -23.20 30.18 -10.15
N GLY A 11 -24.09 29.37 -10.70
CA GLY A 11 -24.55 29.48 -12.08
C GLY A 11 -25.35 30.75 -12.34
N LYS A 12 -26.26 31.09 -11.42
CA LYS A 12 -27.06 32.32 -11.47
C LYS A 12 -26.23 33.58 -11.22
N PHE A 13 -25.28 33.52 -10.30
CA PHE A 13 -24.33 34.60 -10.05
C PHE A 13 -23.39 34.84 -11.26
N ARG A 14 -22.89 33.76 -11.88
CA ARG A 14 -21.98 33.82 -13.03
C ARG A 14 -22.68 34.29 -14.31
N HIS A 15 -23.98 34.06 -14.44
CA HIS A 15 -24.77 34.42 -15.62
C HIS A 15 -26.06 35.16 -15.24
N PRO A 16 -25.96 36.40 -14.73
CA PRO A 16 -27.12 37.14 -14.21
C PRO A 16 -28.16 37.44 -15.30
N LYS A 17 -27.71 37.65 -16.54
CA LYS A 17 -28.56 37.95 -17.70
C LYS A 17 -29.10 36.71 -18.42
N LYS A 18 -28.79 35.49 -17.97
CA LYS A 18 -29.20 34.26 -18.67
C LYS A 18 -30.27 33.50 -17.89
N SER A 19 -31.19 32.88 -18.63
CA SER A 19 -32.26 32.08 -18.05
C SER A 19 -31.69 30.85 -17.33
N GLY A 20 -32.46 30.30 -16.40
CA GLY A 20 -32.07 29.06 -15.72
C GLY A 20 -31.91 27.89 -16.71
N ARG A 21 -32.77 27.85 -17.73
CA ARG A 21 -32.70 26.84 -18.80
C ARG A 21 -31.41 26.94 -19.60
N TRP A 22 -30.94 28.15 -19.90
CA TRP A 22 -29.65 28.34 -20.57
C TRP A 22 -28.48 27.85 -19.70
N ILE A 23 -28.51 28.17 -18.40
CA ILE A 23 -27.49 27.72 -17.44
C ILE A 23 -27.49 26.19 -17.32
N ALA A 24 -28.68 25.57 -17.26
CA ALA A 24 -28.84 24.11 -17.27
C ALA A 24 -28.22 23.50 -18.53
N ASN A 25 -28.61 23.96 -19.72
CA ASN A 25 -28.11 23.42 -20.98
C ASN A 25 -26.59 23.61 -21.17
N LYS A 26 -26.02 24.68 -20.61
CA LYS A 26 -24.58 24.93 -20.72
C LYS A 26 -23.74 23.99 -19.87
N TYR A 27 -24.15 23.74 -18.63
CA TYR A 27 -23.31 23.05 -17.64
C TYR A 27 -23.82 21.67 -17.23
N TRP A 28 -25.09 21.37 -17.41
CA TRP A 28 -25.66 20.08 -17.08
C TRP A 28 -25.90 19.31 -18.37
N ARG A 29 -25.11 18.26 -18.55
CA ARG A 29 -25.18 17.36 -19.71
C ARG A 29 -25.81 16.05 -19.30
N LEU A 30 -26.64 15.49 -20.17
CA LEU A 30 -27.18 14.15 -20.00
C LEU A 30 -26.14 13.14 -20.48
N GLN A 31 -25.65 12.30 -19.57
CA GLN A 31 -24.83 11.13 -19.91
C GLN A 31 -25.71 9.88 -19.91
N LYS A 32 -25.56 9.03 -20.94
CA LYS A 32 -26.37 7.80 -21.15
C LYS A 32 -26.55 6.97 -19.87
N ASP A 33 -25.49 6.80 -19.09
CA ASP A 33 -25.50 5.88 -17.93
C ASP A 33 -25.45 6.58 -16.57
N LYS A 34 -25.25 7.91 -16.55
CA LYS A 34 -25.00 8.68 -15.32
C LYS A 34 -26.04 9.77 -15.07
N GLY A 35 -27.00 9.94 -15.97
CA GLY A 35 -28.01 10.99 -15.91
C GLY A 35 -27.37 12.38 -16.06
N TRP A 36 -27.97 13.40 -15.44
CA TRP A 36 -27.44 14.76 -15.49
C TRP A 36 -26.13 14.89 -14.70
N THR A 37 -25.09 15.35 -15.39
CA THR A 37 -23.75 15.61 -14.83
C THR A 37 -23.35 17.06 -15.07
N PHE A 38 -22.80 17.70 -14.04
CA PHE A 38 -22.22 19.04 -14.16
C PHE A 38 -20.85 18.95 -14.84
N GLY A 39 -20.59 19.81 -15.81
CA GLY A 39 -19.34 19.87 -16.55
C GLY A 39 -19.22 21.10 -17.44
N ASN A 40 -18.03 21.32 -17.99
CA ASN A 40 -17.75 22.41 -18.93
C ASN A 40 -16.75 21.91 -19.98
N GLY A 41 -17.19 21.81 -21.23
CA GLY A 41 -16.39 21.14 -22.27
C GLY A 41 -16.21 19.65 -21.94
N ASP A 42 -14.97 19.18 -21.96
CA ASP A 42 -14.61 17.78 -21.66
C ASP A 42 -14.46 17.51 -20.16
N LEU A 43 -14.47 18.57 -19.33
CA LEU A 43 -14.36 18.46 -17.88
C LEU A 43 -15.72 18.10 -17.28
N VAL A 44 -15.78 17.02 -16.50
CA VAL A 44 -16.98 16.57 -15.78
C VAL A 44 -16.67 16.47 -14.29
N LEU A 45 -17.58 16.97 -13.46
CA LEU A 45 -17.45 16.85 -12.01
C LEU A 45 -17.69 15.39 -11.60
N PRO A 46 -16.69 14.68 -11.04
CA PRO A 46 -16.86 13.32 -10.58
C PRO A 46 -17.86 13.29 -9.42
N LYS A 47 -18.80 12.33 -9.46
CA LYS A 47 -19.69 12.07 -8.34
C LYS A 47 -18.92 11.30 -7.26
N HIS A 48 -19.20 11.56 -6.00
CA HIS A 48 -18.63 10.79 -4.88
C HIS A 48 -18.90 9.28 -5.02
N SER A 49 -20.05 8.90 -5.60
CA SER A 49 -20.39 7.50 -5.91
C SER A 49 -19.44 6.83 -6.91
N ASN A 50 -18.69 7.61 -7.70
CA ASN A 50 -17.74 7.07 -8.67
C ASN A 50 -16.40 6.71 -8.01
N THR A 51 -16.12 7.21 -6.80
CA THR A 51 -14.90 6.88 -6.07
C THR A 51 -15.06 5.52 -5.42
N LYS A 52 -14.23 4.56 -5.82
CA LYS A 52 -14.23 3.22 -5.23
C LYS A 52 -13.83 3.30 -3.75
N ILE A 53 -14.64 2.70 -2.88
CA ILE A 53 -14.33 2.57 -1.46
C ILE A 53 -13.35 1.39 -1.28
N ASN A 54 -12.10 1.70 -0.95
CA ASN A 54 -11.11 0.71 -0.53
C ASN A 54 -11.18 0.56 0.99
N ARG A 55 -11.69 -0.58 1.48
CA ARG A 55 -11.80 -0.85 2.91
C ARG A 55 -10.47 -1.38 3.45
N HIS A 56 -9.98 -0.78 4.53
CA HIS A 56 -8.80 -1.25 5.25
C HIS A 56 -9.26 -2.11 6.43
N THR A 57 -8.62 -3.26 6.65
CA THR A 57 -8.86 -4.08 7.84
C THR A 57 -8.38 -3.32 9.07
N LYS A 58 -9.17 -3.21 10.13
CA LYS A 58 -8.72 -2.59 11.40
C LYS A 58 -7.59 -3.41 12.05
N VAL A 59 -6.75 -2.76 12.85
CA VAL A 59 -5.79 -3.48 13.72
C VAL A 59 -6.58 -4.20 14.82
N LYS A 60 -6.16 -5.40 15.21
CA LYS A 60 -6.86 -6.19 16.24
C LYS A 60 -6.56 -5.65 17.64
N GLY A 61 -7.58 -5.19 18.36
CA GLY A 61 -7.49 -4.83 19.78
C GLY A 61 -6.32 -3.88 20.08
N GLU A 62 -5.54 -4.23 21.10
CA GLU A 62 -4.35 -3.49 21.56
C GLU A 62 -3.05 -3.88 20.81
N SER A 63 -3.15 -4.54 19.65
CA SER A 63 -1.94 -4.94 18.93
C SER A 63 -1.12 -3.74 18.47
N SER A 64 0.18 -3.83 18.74
CA SER A 64 1.21 -2.85 18.38
C SER A 64 2.27 -3.52 17.50
N PRO A 65 2.89 -2.84 16.51
CA PRO A 65 4.01 -3.40 15.75
C PRO A 65 5.14 -4.02 16.59
N TYR A 66 5.25 -3.57 17.85
CA TYR A 66 6.28 -3.99 18.81
C TYR A 66 5.75 -4.98 19.87
N ASP A 67 4.54 -5.53 19.71
CA ASP A 67 3.91 -6.47 20.65
C ASP A 67 4.42 -7.92 20.53
N GLY A 68 5.46 -8.16 19.72
CA GLY A 68 6.04 -9.48 19.48
C GLY A 68 5.19 -10.41 18.61
N ARG A 69 4.04 -9.96 18.08
CA ARG A 69 3.16 -10.77 17.22
C ARG A 69 3.61 -10.72 15.75
N TRP A 70 4.83 -11.16 15.49
CA TRP A 70 5.47 -11.10 14.16
C TRP A 70 4.65 -11.75 13.05
N THR A 71 4.00 -12.88 13.34
CA THR A 71 3.15 -13.59 12.38
C THR A 71 1.91 -12.79 11.97
N TYR A 72 1.33 -12.03 12.91
CA TYR A 72 0.19 -11.16 12.63
C TYR A 72 0.61 -9.98 11.74
N TRP A 73 1.70 -9.32 12.08
CA TRP A 73 2.21 -8.15 11.34
C TRP A 73 2.72 -8.50 9.95
N SER A 74 3.44 -9.61 9.83
CA SER A 74 3.93 -10.12 8.54
C SER A 74 2.78 -10.50 7.59
N LYS A 75 1.76 -11.20 8.09
CA LYS A 75 0.54 -11.50 7.30
C LYS A 75 -0.20 -10.23 6.88
N ARG A 76 -0.28 -9.25 7.78
CA ARG A 76 -0.94 -7.97 7.52
C ARG A 76 -0.21 -7.15 6.47
N LYS A 77 1.13 -7.19 6.44
CA LYS A 77 1.96 -6.55 5.41
C LYS A 77 1.70 -7.15 4.02
N GLY A 78 1.59 -8.48 3.94
CA GLY A 78 1.17 -9.19 2.73
C GLY A 78 -0.30 -8.96 2.30
N SER A 79 -1.07 -8.11 2.98
CA SER A 79 -2.44 -7.74 2.61
C SER A 79 -2.66 -6.22 2.64
N TYR A 80 -1.60 -5.43 2.83
CA TYR A 80 -1.70 -3.98 2.97
C TYR A 80 -1.92 -3.32 1.61
N PRO A 81 -2.99 -2.51 1.42
CA PRO A 81 -3.30 -1.90 0.12
C PRO A 81 -2.22 -0.95 -0.42
N GLY A 82 -1.34 -0.42 0.43
CA GLY A 82 -0.25 0.46 0.01
C GLY A 82 0.98 -0.29 -0.50
N VAL A 83 1.02 -1.63 -0.40
CA VAL A 83 2.08 -2.46 -1.01
C VAL A 83 1.63 -2.89 -2.41
N SER A 84 2.57 -2.95 -3.37
CA SER A 84 2.27 -3.42 -4.72
C SER A 84 1.74 -4.87 -4.70
N LYS A 85 0.86 -5.20 -5.64
CA LYS A 85 0.32 -6.57 -5.77
C LYS A 85 1.42 -7.61 -5.96
N ARG A 86 2.46 -7.26 -6.70
CA ARG A 86 3.63 -8.13 -6.95
C ARG A 86 4.32 -8.48 -5.64
N VAL A 87 4.65 -7.48 -4.84
CA VAL A 87 5.28 -7.68 -3.52
C VAL A 87 4.37 -8.50 -2.61
N THR A 88 3.09 -8.16 -2.55
CA THR A 88 2.07 -8.88 -1.77
C THR A 88 2.03 -10.37 -2.11
N ILE A 89 1.93 -10.72 -3.40
CA ILE A 89 1.88 -12.11 -3.88
C ILE A 89 3.17 -12.85 -3.49
N THR A 90 4.33 -12.22 -3.70
CA THR A 90 5.63 -12.84 -3.39
C THR A 90 5.83 -13.06 -1.89
N ILE A 91 5.50 -12.07 -1.05
CA ILE A 91 5.53 -12.19 0.42
C ILE A 91 4.63 -13.35 0.88
N ASN A 92 3.40 -13.43 0.37
CA ASN A 92 2.45 -14.48 0.76
C ASN A 92 2.95 -15.87 0.35
N ARG A 93 3.56 -16.02 -0.84
CA ARG A 93 4.21 -17.27 -1.26
C ARG A 93 5.39 -17.66 -0.36
N GLN A 94 6.11 -16.68 0.15
CA GLN A 94 7.21 -16.87 1.10
C GLN A 94 6.75 -16.96 2.56
N LYS A 95 5.44 -17.06 2.82
CA LYS A 95 4.85 -17.10 4.17
C LYS A 95 5.33 -15.94 5.06
N GLY A 96 5.56 -14.77 4.45
CA GLY A 96 5.94 -13.58 5.20
C GLY A 96 7.41 -13.48 5.59
N LYS A 97 8.28 -14.35 5.04
CA LYS A 97 9.71 -14.41 5.34
C LYS A 97 10.56 -13.88 4.18
N CYS A 98 11.69 -13.27 4.50
CA CYS A 98 12.73 -12.90 3.55
C CYS A 98 13.34 -14.16 2.92
N ALA A 99 13.58 -14.15 1.61
CA ALA A 99 14.19 -15.28 0.90
C ALA A 99 15.69 -15.46 1.21
N GLU A 100 16.35 -14.39 1.65
CA GLU A 100 17.79 -14.38 1.95
C GLU A 100 18.06 -14.73 3.42
N CYS A 101 17.60 -13.91 4.37
CA CYS A 101 17.89 -14.12 5.80
C CYS A 101 16.87 -15.00 6.54
N GLY A 102 15.75 -15.39 5.91
CA GLY A 102 14.70 -16.23 6.53
C GLY A 102 13.86 -15.54 7.63
N LEU A 103 14.18 -14.31 8.02
CA LEU A 103 13.44 -13.54 9.01
C LEU A 103 12.10 -13.04 8.47
N THR A 104 11.14 -12.79 9.35
CA THR A 104 9.82 -12.25 8.98
C THR A 104 9.86 -10.76 8.73
N PHE A 105 9.15 -10.30 7.70
CA PHE A 105 8.97 -8.87 7.45
C PHE A 105 8.16 -8.19 8.55
N LEU A 106 8.72 -7.16 9.16
CA LEU A 106 8.09 -6.22 10.08
C LEU A 106 7.34 -5.13 9.33
N PRO A 107 6.41 -4.39 9.97
CA PRO A 107 5.66 -3.31 9.33
C PRO A 107 6.54 -2.25 8.67
N ASP A 108 7.64 -1.88 9.32
CA ASP A 108 8.51 -0.77 8.87
C ASP A 108 9.58 -1.20 7.86
N ASP A 109 9.77 -2.50 7.62
CA ASP A 109 10.80 -2.98 6.70
C ASP A 109 10.59 -2.52 5.25
N ILE A 110 11.66 -2.16 4.56
CA ILE A 110 11.60 -1.94 3.12
C ILE A 110 11.76 -3.30 2.43
N VAL A 111 10.79 -3.67 1.60
CA VAL A 111 10.75 -4.95 0.89
C VAL A 111 10.99 -4.72 -0.59
N GLU A 112 12.05 -5.35 -1.10
CA GLU A 112 12.44 -5.31 -2.50
C GLU A 112 12.18 -6.64 -3.20
N ILE A 113 12.00 -6.59 -4.51
CA ILE A 113 11.81 -7.78 -5.35
C ILE A 113 13.10 -8.11 -6.09
N HIS A 114 13.62 -9.29 -5.79
CA HIS A 114 14.79 -9.86 -6.44
C HIS A 114 14.41 -10.95 -7.45
N HIS A 115 15.07 -10.93 -8.60
CA HIS A 115 14.95 -11.95 -9.66
C HIS A 115 15.99 -13.04 -9.45
N ARG A 116 15.57 -14.26 -9.12
CA ARG A 116 16.48 -15.38 -8.81
C ARG A 116 17.47 -15.68 -9.94
N ASN A 117 17.03 -15.57 -11.19
CA ASN A 117 17.87 -15.82 -12.36
C ASN A 117 18.72 -14.60 -12.79
N GLY A 118 18.68 -13.50 -12.05
CA GLY A 118 19.39 -12.27 -12.37
C GLY A 118 18.89 -11.54 -13.63
N ASN A 119 17.83 -12.02 -14.29
CA ASN A 119 17.26 -11.41 -15.48
C ASN A 119 16.07 -10.51 -15.11
N PRO A 120 16.21 -9.16 -15.15
CA PRO A 120 15.15 -8.24 -14.74
C PRO A 120 13.91 -8.31 -15.63
N LYS A 121 14.03 -8.86 -16.85
CA LYS A 121 12.94 -8.99 -17.81
C LYS A 121 12.05 -10.19 -17.51
N ASP A 122 12.54 -11.20 -16.80
CA ASP A 122 11.78 -12.40 -16.48
C ASP A 122 10.91 -12.18 -15.22
N ASN A 123 9.71 -11.67 -15.45
CA ASN A 123 8.75 -11.32 -14.38
C ASN A 123 7.83 -12.47 -13.97
N ARG A 124 8.16 -13.72 -14.32
CA ARG A 124 7.42 -14.90 -13.86
C ARG A 124 7.47 -14.99 -12.35
N LEU A 125 6.35 -15.29 -11.69
CA LEU A 125 6.27 -15.30 -10.23
C LEU A 125 7.29 -16.27 -9.62
N GLU A 126 7.54 -17.40 -10.26
CA GLU A 126 8.53 -18.42 -9.87
C GLU A 126 9.95 -17.83 -9.73
N ASN A 127 10.26 -16.85 -10.58
CA ASN A 127 11.55 -16.16 -10.61
C ASN A 127 11.65 -15.00 -9.60
N LEU A 128 10.53 -14.54 -9.03
CA LEU A 128 10.52 -13.41 -8.12
C LEU A 128 10.63 -13.85 -6.66
N THR A 129 11.44 -13.13 -5.90
CA THR A 129 11.62 -13.29 -4.45
C THR A 129 11.53 -11.95 -3.74
N ALA A 130 10.94 -11.93 -2.55
CA ALA A 130 10.88 -10.77 -1.69
C ALA A 130 12.03 -10.85 -0.68
N VAL A 131 12.78 -9.77 -0.56
CA VAL A 131 13.93 -9.65 0.35
C VAL A 131 13.87 -8.31 1.07
N HIS A 132 14.51 -8.21 2.24
CA HIS A 132 14.74 -6.90 2.87
C HIS A 132 15.65 -6.05 1.97
N LEU A 133 15.56 -4.73 2.09
CA LEU A 133 16.48 -3.81 1.40
C LEU A 133 17.95 -4.19 1.64
N HIS A 134 18.35 -4.38 2.90
CA HIS A 134 19.74 -4.76 3.20
C HIS A 134 20.12 -6.14 2.62
N CYS A 135 19.18 -7.08 2.54
CA CYS A 135 19.42 -8.38 1.91
C CYS A 135 19.59 -8.24 0.40
N HIS A 136 18.79 -7.36 -0.22
CA HIS A 136 18.91 -7.03 -1.64
C HIS A 136 20.27 -6.42 -1.95
N ASP A 137 20.72 -5.51 -1.10
CA ASP A 137 22.04 -4.89 -1.22
C ASP A 137 23.17 -5.91 -1.04
N LEU A 138 23.03 -6.88 -0.13
CA LEU A 138 24.00 -7.98 0.01
C LEU A 138 24.10 -8.84 -1.24
N ILE A 139 22.95 -9.16 -1.86
CA ILE A 139 22.89 -9.96 -3.09
C ILE A 139 23.61 -9.25 -4.25
N HIS A 140 23.45 -7.92 -4.36
CA HIS A 140 24.03 -7.12 -5.45
C HIS A 140 25.40 -6.49 -5.12
N GLY A 141 25.76 -6.42 -3.84
CA GLY A 141 26.95 -5.75 -3.31
C GLY A 141 28.21 -6.61 -3.23
N GLY A 142 28.14 -7.89 -3.63
CA GLY A 142 29.32 -8.73 -3.84
C GLY A 142 29.93 -9.39 -2.60
N TYR A 143 29.28 -9.34 -1.43
CA TYR A 143 29.67 -10.19 -0.30
C TYR A 143 28.93 -11.52 -0.39
N GLY A 144 29.55 -12.48 -1.09
CA GLY A 144 29.09 -13.86 -1.10
C GLY A 144 28.91 -14.38 0.33
N HIS A 145 27.74 -14.94 0.59
CA HIS A 145 27.44 -15.95 1.60
C HIS A 145 28.45 -16.07 2.77
N LEU A 146 28.31 -15.21 3.77
CA LEU A 146 28.73 -15.59 5.11
C LEU A 146 27.60 -16.45 5.68
N THR A 147 27.70 -17.78 5.51
CA THR A 147 27.13 -18.71 6.47
C THR A 147 27.75 -18.38 7.83
N THR A 148 27.08 -17.59 8.64
CA THR A 148 27.39 -17.55 10.05
C THR A 148 26.41 -18.49 10.73
N GLU A 149 26.89 -19.71 10.98
CA GLU A 149 26.49 -20.44 12.18
C GLU A 149 26.72 -19.50 13.37
N LEU A 150 25.70 -18.74 13.76
CA LEU A 150 25.60 -18.19 15.10
C LEU A 150 24.74 -19.18 15.88
N SER A 151 25.42 -20.15 16.47
CA SER A 151 24.89 -20.91 17.60
C SER A 151 24.45 -19.91 18.65
N ILE A 152 23.13 -19.81 18.86
CA ILE A 152 22.57 -19.19 20.07
C ILE A 152 22.84 -20.18 21.20
N HIS A 153 24.03 -20.10 21.77
CA HIS A 153 24.33 -20.54 23.11
C HIS A 153 25.24 -19.49 23.73
N ASP A 154 24.62 -18.51 24.37
CA ASP A 154 25.17 -17.93 25.58
C ASP A 154 24.02 -17.79 26.56
N GLN A 155 24.09 -18.64 27.59
CA GLN A 155 23.22 -18.58 28.75
C GLN A 155 23.61 -17.37 29.59
N ASP A 156 22.60 -16.69 30.11
CA ASP A 156 22.69 -15.79 31.25
C ASP A 156 23.61 -16.34 32.35
N GLN A 157 24.61 -15.55 32.72
CA GLN A 157 25.21 -15.53 34.06
C GLN A 157 25.56 -14.07 34.40
N LEU A 158 24.55 -13.28 34.76
CA LEU A 158 24.77 -12.07 35.56
C LEU A 158 25.00 -12.51 37.01
N GLY A 159 26.27 -12.66 37.38
CA GLY A 159 26.66 -12.80 38.78
C GLY A 159 26.56 -11.44 39.47
N GLU A 160 25.61 -11.31 40.39
CA GLU A 160 25.55 -10.21 41.35
C GLU A 160 26.78 -10.27 42.26
N LYS A 161 27.61 -9.22 42.26
CA LYS A 161 28.63 -9.01 43.29
C LYS A 161 27.98 -8.32 44.49
N PRO A 162 28.12 -8.84 45.73
CA PRO A 162 27.72 -8.12 46.92
C PRO A 162 28.64 -6.92 47.13
N CYS A 163 28.06 -5.81 47.57
CA CYS A 163 28.82 -4.66 48.07
C CYS A 163 29.25 -4.97 49.51
N ASP A 164 30.57 -5.00 49.74
CA ASP A 164 31.18 -4.77 51.06
C ASP A 164 31.62 -3.29 51.17
#